data_AF-A0A5C7X1N3-F1
#
_entry.id   AF-A0A5C7X1N3-F1
#
_cell.length_a   1.000
_cell.length_b   1.000
_cell.length_c   1.000
_cell.angle_alpha   90.00
_cell.angle_beta   90.00
_cell.angle_gamma   90.00
#
_symmetry.space_group_name_H-M   'P 1'
#
loop_
_entity.id
_entity.type
_entity.pdbx_description
1 polymer ?
#
loop_
_entity_poly.entity_id
_entity_poly.type
_entity_poly.pdbx_seq_one_letter_code
_entity_poly.pdbx_strand_id
1 'polypeptide(L)'
;MERITEFLSAAADQAQAIHAYELIISGIQTLLNHPEIGRKSTQSDFRELVISHGNTGYIALYQYQELTEIATVVAIRHQRESGFH
;
A
#
# COMPACT_ATOMS: atom_id res chain seq x y z
N MET A 1 5.25 -7.85 -13.06
CA MET A 1 4.06 -7.62 -12.20
C MET A 1 3.85 -8.86 -11.34
N GLU A 2 4.76 -9.13 -10.40
CA GLU A 2 4.72 -10.32 -9.54
C GLU A 2 5.39 -9.90 -8.25
N ARG A 3 4.63 -9.64 -7.18
CA ARG A 3 5.21 -9.17 -5.91
C ARG A 3 4.29 -9.39 -4.71
N ILE A 4 2.97 -9.36 -4.92
CA ILE A 4 2.02 -9.64 -3.83
C ILE A 4 2.06 -11.12 -3.47
N THR A 5 2.06 -12.03 -4.43
CA THR A 5 2.16 -13.48 -4.19
C THR A 5 3.43 -13.88 -3.44
N GLU A 6 4.59 -13.33 -3.82
CA GLU A 6 5.87 -13.57 -3.14
C GLU A 6 5.88 -13.01 -1.72
N PHE A 7 5.30 -11.82 -1.51
CA PHE A 7 5.16 -11.20 -0.20
C PHE A 7 4.25 -12.04 0.73
N LEU A 8 3.16 -12.59 0.18
CA LEU A 8 2.23 -13.46 0.92
C LEU A 8 2.86 -14.81 1.31
N SER A 9 3.76 -15.34 0.50
CA SER A 9 4.52 -16.57 0.86
C SER A 9 5.53 -16.38 1.99
N ALA A 10 5.91 -15.14 2.32
CA ALA A 10 6.78 -14.85 3.46
C ALA A 10 6.03 -14.76 4.81
N ALA A 11 4.69 -14.74 4.79
CA ALA A 11 3.89 -14.78 6.01
C ALA A 11 4.01 -16.15 6.68
N ALA A 12 4.26 -16.17 7.99
CA ALA A 12 4.44 -17.40 8.77
C ALA A 12 3.16 -18.28 8.83
N ASP A 13 2.01 -17.73 8.44
CA ASP A 13 0.69 -18.38 8.49
C ASP A 13 -0.16 -17.95 7.27
N GLN A 14 -0.76 -18.92 6.58
CA GLN A 14 -1.65 -18.71 5.43
C GLN A 14 -2.85 -17.82 5.78
N ALA A 15 -3.38 -17.89 7.00
CA ALA A 15 -4.48 -17.03 7.43
C ALA A 15 -4.05 -15.56 7.50
N GLN A 16 -2.81 -15.29 7.96
CA GLN A 16 -2.26 -13.93 8.00
C GLN A 16 -2.01 -13.38 6.59
N ALA A 17 -1.58 -14.25 5.66
CA ALA A 17 -1.42 -13.88 4.26
C ALA A 17 -2.75 -13.46 3.61
N ILE A 18 -3.82 -14.26 3.80
CA ILE A 18 -5.15 -13.93 3.27
C ILE A 18 -5.63 -12.60 3.84
N HIS A 19 -5.50 -12.42 5.16
CA HIS A 19 -5.93 -11.18 5.81
C HIS A 19 -5.14 -9.95 5.32
N ALA A 20 -3.83 -10.09 5.13
CA ALA A 20 -3.00 -9.04 4.55
C ALA A 20 -3.44 -8.66 3.13
N TYR A 21 -3.74 -9.65 2.30
CA TYR A 21 -4.24 -9.42 0.94
C TYR A 21 -5.55 -8.63 0.95
N GLU A 22 -6.51 -9.03 1.78
CA GLU A 22 -7.81 -8.35 1.90
C GLU A 22 -7.64 -6.88 2.34
N LEU A 23 -6.80 -6.63 3.35
CA LEU A 23 -6.49 -5.28 3.80
C LEU A 23 -5.89 -4.43 2.69
N ILE A 24 -4.86 -4.95 2.00
CA ILE A 24 -4.17 -4.25 0.91
C ILE A 24 -5.14 -3.89 -0.21
N ILE A 25 -5.96 -4.85 -0.66
CA ILE A 25 -6.92 -4.62 -1.73
C ILE A 25 -7.97 -3.58 -1.33
N SER A 26 -8.53 -3.68 -0.12
CA SER A 26 -9.48 -2.69 0.39
C SER A 26 -8.88 -1.29 0.46
N GLY A 27 -7.62 -1.18 0.89
CA GLY A 27 -6.89 0.08 0.91
C GLY A 27 -6.72 0.67 -0.49
N ILE A 28 -6.24 -0.13 -1.44
CA ILE A 28 -6.04 0.32 -2.83
C ILE A 28 -7.36 0.72 -3.49
N GLN A 29 -8.45 0.00 -3.25
CA GLN A 29 -9.77 0.35 -3.79
C GLN A 29 -10.26 1.72 -3.32
N THR A 30 -9.79 2.22 -2.18
CA THR A 30 -10.12 3.58 -1.70
C THR A 30 -9.59 4.65 -2.66
N LEU A 31 -8.49 4.37 -3.38
CA LEU A 31 -7.92 5.30 -4.36
C LEU A 31 -8.82 5.52 -5.58
N LEU A 32 -9.79 4.64 -5.84
CA LEU A 32 -10.76 4.83 -6.93
C LEU A 32 -11.63 6.07 -6.70
N ASN A 33 -12.00 6.33 -5.45
CA ASN A 33 -12.87 7.45 -5.08
C ASN A 33 -12.10 8.60 -4.45
N HIS A 34 -10.95 8.30 -3.83
CA HIS A 34 -10.17 9.27 -3.07
C HIS A 34 -8.67 9.15 -3.39
N PRO A 35 -8.26 9.42 -4.64
CA PRO A 35 -6.86 9.28 -5.06
C PRO A 35 -5.91 10.29 -4.39
N GLU A 36 -6.44 11.30 -3.71
CA GLU A 36 -5.62 12.32 -3.04
C GLU A 36 -5.43 12.08 -1.54
N ILE A 37 -6.07 11.07 -0.96
CA ILE A 37 -6.09 10.80 0.48
C ILE A 37 -4.71 10.46 1.07
N GLY A 38 -3.77 10.04 0.22
CA GLY A 38 -2.42 9.69 0.64
C GLY A 38 -1.60 10.91 1.01
N ARG A 39 -0.74 10.75 2.00
CA ARG A 39 0.20 11.79 2.43
C ARG A 39 1.20 12.08 1.33
N LYS A 40 1.22 13.31 0.81
CA LYS A 40 2.21 13.75 -0.20
C LYS A 40 3.61 13.73 0.42
N SER A 41 4.58 13.19 -0.31
CA SER A 41 6.00 13.37 0.00
C SER A 41 6.41 14.82 -0.26
N THR A 42 7.31 15.36 0.55
CA THR A 42 7.91 16.69 0.32
C THR A 42 9.09 16.65 -0.67
N GLN A 43 9.56 15.46 -1.02
CA GLN A 43 10.77 15.24 -1.82
C GLN A 43 10.48 14.55 -3.16
N SER A 44 9.24 14.14 -3.42
CA SER A 44 8.86 13.42 -4.65
C SER A 44 7.38 13.58 -4.95
N ASP A 45 6.97 13.21 -6.16
CA ASP A 45 5.56 13.20 -6.59
C ASP A 45 4.77 12.00 -6.04
N PHE A 46 5.38 11.21 -5.14
CA PHE A 46 4.73 10.06 -4.55
C PHE A 46 3.90 10.44 -3.33
N ARG A 47 2.86 9.63 -3.12
CA ARG A 47 1.94 9.67 -2.00
C ARG A 47 1.99 8.35 -1.25
N GLU A 48 1.85 8.43 0.06
CA GLU A 48 1.79 7.28 0.95
C GLU A 48 0.36 7.09 1.45
N LEU A 49 -0.24 5.96 1.13
CA LEU A 49 -1.49 5.51 1.71
C LEU A 49 -1.19 4.54 2.85
N VAL A 50 -1.55 4.91 4.08
CA VAL A 50 -1.52 4.00 5.22
C VAL A 50 -2.81 3.18 5.21
N ILE A 51 -2.69 1.87 5.02
CA ILE A 51 -3.82 0.95 4.88
C ILE A 51 -4.26 0.38 6.24
N SER A 52 -3.29 0.17 7.14
CA SER A 52 -3.53 -0.32 8.50
C SER A 52 -2.41 0.15 9.42
N HIS A 53 -2.67 0.20 10.73
CA HIS A 53 -1.71 0.60 11.76
C HIS A 53 -1.41 -0.57 12.71
N GLY A 54 -0.22 -0.55 13.33
CA GLY A 54 0.17 -1.55 14.33
C GLY A 54 0.92 -2.74 13.73
N ASN A 55 0.77 -3.94 14.31
CA ASN A 55 1.56 -5.11 13.94
C ASN A 55 1.28 -5.65 12.52
N THR A 56 0.20 -5.22 11.88
CA THR A 56 -0.23 -5.61 10.54
C THR A 56 -0.28 -4.41 9.57
N GLY A 57 0.48 -3.35 9.88
CA GLY A 57 0.41 -2.10 9.11
C GLY A 57 1.06 -2.20 7.74
N TYR A 58 0.36 -1.70 6.72
CA TYR A 58 0.82 -1.65 5.33
C TYR A 58 0.82 -0.22 4.81
N ILE A 59 1.82 0.10 3.99
CA ILE A 59 1.90 1.37 3.28
C ILE A 59 1.95 1.09 1.78
N ALA A 60 1.02 1.67 1.03
CA ALA A 60 1.10 1.72 -0.42
C ALA A 60 1.73 3.05 -0.85
N LEU A 61 2.83 2.96 -1.59
CA LEU A 61 3.43 4.10 -2.29
C LEU A 61 2.81 4.16 -3.68
N TYR A 62 2.24 5.31 -4.02
CA TYR A 62 1.57 5.51 -5.30
C TYR A 62 1.79 6.92 -5.84
N GLN A 63 1.57 7.08 -7.14
CA GLN A 63 1.53 8.38 -7.80
C GLN A 63 0.11 8.63 -8.28
N TYR A 64 -0.39 9.86 -8.14
CA TYR A 64 -1.66 10.26 -8.72
C TYR A 64 -1.42 11.29 -9.83
N GLN A 65 -1.90 10.98 -11.03
CA GLN A 65 -1.84 11.86 -12.19
C GLN A 65 -3.21 12.53 -12.38
N GLU A 66 -3.32 13.80 -12.01
CA GLU A 66 -4.58 14.55 -12.01
C GLU A 66 -5.19 14.67 -13.43
N LEU A 67 -4.37 14.83 -14.46
CA LEU A 67 -4.84 14.99 -15.85
C LEU A 67 -5.56 13.76 -16.39
N THR A 68 -5.16 12.56 -15.96
CA THR A 68 -5.72 11.29 -16.43
C THR A 68 -6.58 10.62 -15.37
N GLU A 69 -6.65 11.17 -14.15
CA GLU A 69 -7.31 10.58 -12.98
C GLU A 69 -6.81 9.16 -12.67
N ILE A 70 -5.51 8.90 -12.88
CA ILE A 70 -4.92 7.57 -12.67
C ILE A 70 -4.06 7.58 -11.39
N ALA A 71 -4.40 6.69 -10.45
CA ALA A 71 -3.56 6.35 -9.32
C ALA A 71 -2.75 5.08 -9.63
N THR A 72 -1.42 5.20 -9.70
CA THR A 72 -0.51 4.07 -9.96
C THR A 72 0.21 3.66 -8.68
N VAL A 73 -0.09 2.48 -8.16
CA VAL A 73 0.63 1.89 -7.03
C VAL A 73 1.96 1.33 -7.50
N VAL A 74 3.06 1.86 -6.99
CA VAL A 74 4.43 1.47 -7.39
C VAL A 74 5.07 0.49 -6.43
N ALA A 75 4.65 0.51 -5.16
CA ALA A 75 5.11 -0.43 -4.14
C ALA A 75 4.10 -0.56 -3.01
N ILE A 76 4.08 -1.74 -2.39
CA ILE A 76 3.42 -1.99 -1.11
C ILE A 76 4.50 -2.48 -0.16
N ARG A 77 4.50 -1.96 1.07
CA ARG A 77 5.50 -2.30 2.09
C ARG A 77 4.82 -2.63 3.42
N HIS A 78 5.36 -3.61 4.13
CA HIS A 78 5.03 -3.83 5.53
C HIS A 78 5.71 -2.75 6.38
N GLN A 79 5.00 -2.18 7.35
CA GLN A 79 5.57 -1.09 8.17
C GLN A 79 6.78 -1.56 9.00
N ARG A 80 6.83 -2.84 9.40
CA ARG A 80 7.98 -3.46 10.08
C ARG A 80 9.24 -3.54 9.23
N GLU A 81 9.11 -3.66 7.91
CA GLU A 81 10.24 -3.67 6.96
C GLU A 81 10.63 -2.25 6.54
N SER A 82 9.78 -1.25 6.84
CA SER A 82 9.93 0.12 6.36
C SER A 82 10.79 1.01 7.25
N GLY A 83 11.28 0.52 8.41
CA GLY A 83 12.29 1.22 9.21
C GLY A 83 11.93 2.66 9.61
N PHE A 84 10.65 2.99 9.81
CA PHE A 84 10.26 4.30 10.31
C PHE A 84 10.15 4.26 11.85
N HIS A 85 11.22 4.76 12.49
CA HIS A 85 11.17 5.48 13.76
C HIS A 85 11.71 6.88 13.53
#